data_AF-A0A6J1INY4-F1
#
_entry.id   AF-A0A6J1INY4-F1
#
_cell.length_a   1.000
_cell.length_b   1.000
_cell.length_c   1.000
_cell.angle_alpha   90.00
_cell.angle_beta   90.00
_cell.angle_gamma   90.00
#
_symmetry.space_group_name_H-M   'P 1'
#
loop_
_entity.id
_entity.type
_entity.pdbx_description
1 polymer ?
#
loop_
_entity_poly.entity_id
_entity_poly.type
_entity_poly.pdbx_seq_one_letter_code
_entity_poly.pdbx_strand_id
1 'polypeptide(L)'
;MPTAGPRSGDAIFASVERVNAELFTLTYGATVRQLLTDLEEVEEVNKQLDQMGYNIGIRLIDEFLAKSNISRCVDFKETADVIAKIGLKMFLGVNATVTNWDAEGTCCSIVLEDNPLVDFVELPDTCQGLHYCNILSGVIRGALEMVSMKIEVTWLRDMLRGDDSFELQVKLLKQIPEEYPYKDDE
;
A
#
# COMPACT_ATOMS: atom_id res chain seq x y z
N MET A 1 3.19 25.48 20.51
CA MET A 1 4.43 25.11 19.79
C MET A 1 4.14 25.22 18.31
N PRO A 2 5.05 25.74 17.47
CA PRO A 2 4.81 25.73 16.03
C PRO A 2 4.86 24.27 15.57
N THR A 3 3.76 23.77 15.01
CA THR A 3 3.71 22.47 14.37
C THR A 3 4.66 22.50 13.17
N ALA A 4 5.72 21.69 13.22
CA ALA A 4 6.59 21.50 12.06
C ALA A 4 5.72 20.99 10.90
N GLY A 5 5.80 21.64 9.74
CA GLY A 5 5.03 21.23 8.56
C GLY A 5 5.31 19.78 8.14
N PRO A 6 4.48 19.21 7.24
CA PRO A 6 4.63 17.82 6.82
C PRO A 6 6.06 17.56 6.33
N ARG A 7 6.69 16.51 6.85
CA ARG A 7 8.04 16.15 6.42
C ARG A 7 7.97 15.50 5.03
N SER A 8 8.89 15.88 4.15
CA SER A 8 9.06 15.20 2.85
C SER A 8 9.31 13.70 3.06
N GLY A 9 8.79 12.86 2.16
CA GLY A 9 9.03 11.41 2.15
C GLY A 9 10.52 11.06 2.23
N ASP A 10 11.38 11.80 1.52
CA ASP A 10 12.83 11.62 1.56
C ASP A 10 13.43 11.89 2.95
N ALA A 11 12.96 12.95 3.61
CA ALA A 11 13.46 13.33 4.93
C ALA A 11 13.06 12.28 5.98
N ILE A 12 11.84 11.74 5.87
CA ILE A 12 11.38 10.66 6.76
C ILE A 12 12.17 9.38 6.48
N PHE A 13 12.29 8.99 5.21
CA PHE A 13 13.03 7.79 4.79
C PHE A 13 14.48 7.81 5.29
N ALA A 14 15.15 8.96 5.24
CA ALA A 14 16.51 9.11 5.77
C ALA A 14 16.60 9.00 7.30
N SER A 15 15.52 9.33 8.02
CA SER A 15 15.47 9.35 9.49
C SER A 15 15.02 8.04 10.15
N VAL A 16 14.42 7.14 9.38
CA VAL A 16 13.90 5.85 9.87
C VAL A 16 15.04 4.82 9.91
N GLU A 17 15.01 3.93 10.90
CA GLU A 17 15.92 2.78 10.94
C GLU A 17 15.63 1.85 9.77
N ARG A 18 16.69 1.50 9.03
CA ARG A 18 16.58 0.71 7.79
C ARG A 18 17.25 -0.63 7.95
N VAL A 19 16.62 -1.63 7.37
CA VAL A 19 17.21 -2.94 7.09
C VAL A 19 17.63 -3.00 5.62
N ASN A 20 18.49 -3.96 5.27
CA ASN A 20 18.89 -4.16 3.88
C ASN A 20 17.65 -4.53 3.04
N ALA A 21 17.44 -3.82 1.92
CA ALA A 21 16.29 -4.04 1.03
C ALA A 21 16.30 -5.45 0.41
N GLU A 22 17.46 -5.99 0.04
CA GLU A 22 17.59 -7.35 -0.51
C GLU A 22 17.15 -8.41 0.51
N LEU A 23 17.44 -8.20 1.80
CA LEU A 23 16.97 -9.10 2.85
C LEU A 23 15.44 -9.14 2.89
N PHE A 24 14.78 -7.99 2.75
CA PHE A 24 13.32 -7.91 2.69
C PHE A 24 12.79 -8.57 1.41
N THR A 25 13.37 -8.27 0.24
CA THR A 25 12.99 -8.86 -1.05
C THR A 25 13.09 -10.39 -1.05
N LEU A 26 14.20 -10.93 -0.52
CA LEU A 26 14.40 -12.39 -0.41
C LEU A 26 13.43 -13.03 0.59
N THR A 27 13.16 -12.37 1.71
CA THR A 27 12.19 -12.83 2.72
C THR A 27 10.77 -12.85 2.13
N TYR A 28 10.41 -11.82 1.36
CA TYR A 28 9.13 -11.76 0.67
C TYR A 28 9.02 -12.85 -0.40
N GLY A 29 10.05 -13.04 -1.24
CA GLY A 29 10.07 -14.11 -2.24
C GLY A 29 9.98 -15.51 -1.63
N ALA A 30 10.64 -15.75 -0.49
CA ALA A 30 10.48 -17.00 0.25
C ALA A 30 9.05 -17.22 0.75
N THR A 31 8.40 -16.15 1.23
CA THR A 31 6.99 -16.17 1.67
C THR A 31 6.05 -16.51 0.50
N VAL A 32 6.19 -15.83 -0.64
CA VAL A 32 5.37 -16.10 -1.84
C VAL A 32 5.58 -17.53 -2.32
N ARG A 33 6.83 -18.00 -2.36
CA ARG A 33 7.15 -19.39 -2.73
C ARG A 33 6.52 -20.41 -1.78
N GLN A 34 6.54 -20.14 -0.48
CA GLN A 34 5.92 -21.00 0.52
C GLN A 34 4.40 -21.06 0.29
N LEU A 35 3.74 -19.91 0.06
CA LEU A 35 2.31 -19.87 -0.25
C LEU A 35 1.96 -20.63 -1.53
N LEU A 36 2.76 -20.50 -2.59
CA LEU A 36 2.58 -21.27 -3.83
C LEU A 36 2.79 -22.79 -3.64
N THR A 37 3.54 -23.20 -2.62
CA THR A 37 3.76 -24.61 -2.30
C THR A 37 2.61 -25.17 -1.45
N ASP A 38 2.08 -24.35 -0.54
CA ASP A 38 1.03 -24.74 0.40
C ASP A 38 -0.38 -24.64 -0.21
N LEU A 39 -0.57 -23.76 -1.19
CA LEU A 39 -1.84 -23.49 -1.86
C LEU A 39 -1.76 -23.93 -3.32
N GLU A 40 -2.69 -24.80 -3.73
CA GLU A 40 -2.73 -25.34 -5.10
C GLU A 40 -3.20 -24.31 -6.13
N GLU A 41 -4.04 -23.36 -5.71
CA GLU A 41 -4.69 -22.37 -6.57
C GLU A 41 -4.06 -20.97 -6.40
N VAL A 42 -3.64 -20.37 -7.51
CA VAL A 42 -3.01 -19.04 -7.53
C VAL A 42 -3.96 -17.94 -7.01
N GLU A 43 -5.27 -18.11 -7.21
CA GLU A 43 -6.27 -17.18 -6.69
C GLU A 43 -6.27 -17.13 -5.15
N GLU A 44 -6.10 -18.29 -4.50
CA GLU A 44 -6.00 -18.37 -3.04
C GLU A 44 -4.70 -17.74 -2.53
N VAL A 45 -3.60 -17.88 -3.26
CA VAL A 45 -2.35 -17.17 -2.98
C VAL A 45 -2.56 -15.66 -3.03
N ASN A 46 -3.22 -15.15 -4.07
CA ASN A 46 -3.52 -13.72 -4.19
C ASN A 46 -4.36 -13.21 -3.02
N LYS A 47 -5.41 -13.95 -2.62
CA LYS A 47 -6.25 -13.61 -1.46
C LYS A 47 -5.42 -13.59 -0.17
N GLN A 48 -4.55 -14.59 0.01
CA GLN A 48 -3.72 -14.68 1.20
C GLN A 48 -2.70 -13.55 1.28
N LEU A 49 -2.06 -13.17 0.16
CA LEU A 49 -1.15 -12.02 0.09
C LEU A 49 -1.85 -10.72 0.44
N ASP A 50 -3.06 -10.47 -0.09
CA ASP A 50 -3.86 -9.30 0.25
C ASP A 50 -4.23 -9.29 1.74
N GLN A 51 -4.67 -10.44 2.28
CA GLN A 51 -5.04 -10.54 3.70
C GLN A 51 -3.84 -10.34 4.64
N MET A 52 -2.66 -10.85 4.27
CA MET A 52 -1.41 -10.59 4.98
C MET A 52 -1.08 -9.10 4.94
N GLY A 53 -1.17 -8.48 3.77
CA GLY A 53 -0.95 -7.05 3.58
C GLY A 53 -1.89 -6.21 4.44
N TYR A 54 -3.17 -6.56 4.48
CA TYR A 54 -4.17 -5.88 5.30
C TYR A 54 -3.80 -5.87 6.78
N ASN A 55 -3.43 -7.04 7.31
CA ASN A 55 -3.01 -7.17 8.72
C ASN A 55 -1.72 -6.41 9.03
N ILE A 56 -0.84 -6.21 8.04
CA ILE A 56 0.34 -5.35 8.17
C ILE A 56 -0.10 -3.88 8.14
N GLY A 57 -0.94 -3.48 7.19
CA GLY A 57 -1.42 -2.12 6.99
C GLY A 57 -2.10 -1.53 8.23
N ILE A 58 -2.97 -2.31 8.90
CA ILE A 58 -3.65 -1.86 10.13
C ILE A 58 -2.68 -1.55 11.28
N ARG A 59 -1.47 -2.12 11.29
CA ARG A 59 -0.44 -1.89 12.31
C ARG A 59 0.55 -0.81 11.90
N LEU A 60 0.84 -0.75 10.60
CA LEU A 60 1.84 0.14 10.01
C LEU A 60 1.39 1.61 10.00
N ILE A 61 0.07 1.84 9.93
CA ILE A 61 -0.50 3.19 9.96
C ILE A 61 -0.15 3.99 11.22
N ASP A 62 -0.07 3.35 12.40
CA ASP A 62 0.29 4.03 13.64
C ASP A 62 1.71 4.61 13.58
N GLU A 63 2.66 3.82 13.07
CA GLU A 63 4.03 4.27 12.89
C GLU A 63 4.13 5.36 11.82
N PHE A 64 3.36 5.24 10.73
CA PHE A 64 3.29 6.26 9.69
C PHE A 64 2.84 7.61 10.26
N LEU A 65 1.74 7.63 11.01
CA LEU A 65 1.21 8.86 11.61
C LEU A 65 2.18 9.44 12.66
N ALA A 66 2.84 8.58 13.44
CA ALA A 66 3.80 9.01 14.46
C ALA A 66 5.06 9.67 13.88
N LYS A 67 5.53 9.23 12.71
CA LYS A 67 6.81 9.70 12.13
C LYS A 67 6.67 10.73 11.01
N SER A 68 5.52 10.77 10.32
CA SER A 68 5.31 11.66 9.17
C SER A 68 4.94 13.10 9.54
N ASN A 69 4.46 13.33 10.78
CA ASN A 69 3.86 14.60 11.22
C ASN A 69 2.70 15.08 10.32
N ILE A 70 2.00 14.15 9.68
CA ILE A 70 0.84 14.46 8.85
C ILE A 70 -0.39 14.57 9.74
N SER A 71 -1.12 15.67 9.60
CA SER A 71 -2.46 15.82 10.18
C SER A 71 -3.47 14.98 9.39
N ARG A 72 -4.66 14.77 9.95
CA ARG A 72 -5.77 14.10 9.24
C ARG A 72 -5.97 14.71 7.86
N CYS A 73 -5.91 13.88 6.81
CA CYS A 73 -6.15 14.31 5.43
C CYS A 73 -7.61 14.77 5.28
N VAL A 74 -7.83 15.82 4.50
CA VAL A 74 -9.15 16.47 4.33
C VAL A 74 -10.03 15.70 3.35
N ASP A 75 -9.44 15.22 2.26
CA ASP A 75 -10.14 14.48 1.22
C ASP A 75 -9.34 13.27 0.71
N PHE A 76 -9.98 12.45 -0.11
CA PHE A 76 -9.37 11.25 -0.66
C PHE A 76 -8.23 11.55 -1.64
N LYS A 77 -8.23 12.73 -2.29
CA LYS A 77 -7.17 13.13 -3.22
C LYS A 77 -5.89 13.42 -2.47
N GLU A 78 -5.98 14.16 -1.37
CA GLU A 78 -4.87 14.40 -0.46
C GLU A 78 -4.33 13.08 0.11
N THR A 79 -5.21 12.18 0.54
CA THR A 79 -4.82 10.86 1.04
C THR A 79 -4.03 10.06 0.00
N ALA A 80 -4.50 10.02 -1.25
CA ALA A 80 -3.80 9.30 -2.32
C ALA A 80 -2.41 9.89 -2.60
N ASP A 81 -2.28 11.21 -2.62
CA ASP A 81 -1.00 11.90 -2.76
C ASP A 81 -0.04 11.59 -1.59
N VAL A 82 -0.56 11.55 -0.36
CA VAL A 82 0.21 11.20 0.84
C VAL A 82 0.70 9.76 0.77
N ILE A 83 -0.12 8.81 0.34
CA ILE A 83 0.30 7.42 0.14
C ILE A 83 1.43 7.34 -0.88
N ALA A 84 1.23 7.95 -2.06
CA ALA A 84 2.17 7.84 -3.16
C ALA A 84 3.53 8.51 -2.87
N LYS A 85 3.52 9.72 -2.30
CA LYS A 85 4.73 10.54 -2.13
C LYS A 85 5.42 10.35 -0.79
N ILE A 86 4.69 9.93 0.23
CA ILE A 86 5.22 9.84 1.61
C ILE A 86 5.16 8.41 2.11
N GLY A 87 4.01 7.74 2.02
CA GLY A 87 3.84 6.38 2.53
C GLY A 87 4.80 5.38 1.87
N LEU A 88 4.69 5.23 0.55
CA LEU A 88 5.54 4.30 -0.22
C LEU A 88 7.02 4.68 -0.10
N LYS A 89 7.33 5.98 -0.11
CA LYS A 89 8.70 6.46 0.07
C LYS A 89 9.27 6.11 1.44
N MET A 90 8.49 6.29 2.50
CA MET A 90 8.91 6.03 3.88
C MET A 90 9.19 4.55 4.13
N PHE A 91 8.36 3.64 3.61
CA PHE A 91 8.47 2.20 3.92
C PHE A 91 9.28 1.40 2.92
N LEU A 92 9.21 1.75 1.63
CA LEU A 92 9.86 0.98 0.55
C LEU A 92 10.97 1.77 -0.16
N GLY A 93 11.10 3.07 0.09
CA GLY A 93 12.03 3.93 -0.65
C GLY A 93 11.57 4.26 -2.08
N VAL A 94 10.38 3.80 -2.45
CA VAL A 94 9.79 3.86 -3.80
C VAL A 94 9.17 5.23 -4.06
N ASN A 95 9.32 5.71 -5.30
CA ASN A 95 8.57 6.86 -5.78
C ASN A 95 7.31 6.38 -6.51
N ALA A 96 6.19 7.06 -6.28
CA ALA A 96 4.95 6.79 -6.99
C ALA A 96 4.24 8.08 -7.39
N THR A 97 3.45 7.99 -8.46
CA THR A 97 2.64 9.09 -8.97
C THR A 97 1.16 8.73 -8.95
N VAL A 98 0.32 9.71 -8.65
CA VAL A 98 -1.14 9.54 -8.69
C VAL A 98 -1.67 10.14 -10.00
N THR A 99 -2.38 9.34 -10.77
CA THR A 99 -2.94 9.70 -12.09
C THR A 99 -4.37 9.20 -12.23
N ASN A 100 -4.98 9.42 -13.40
CA ASN A 100 -6.25 8.81 -13.81
C ASN A 100 -7.41 8.99 -12.82
N TRP A 101 -7.56 10.19 -12.25
CA TRP A 101 -8.70 10.53 -11.41
C TRP A 101 -10.02 10.47 -12.18
N ASP A 102 -11.04 9.90 -11.57
CA ASP A 102 -12.42 10.04 -12.03
C ASP A 102 -12.98 11.45 -11.76
N ALA A 103 -14.11 11.77 -12.39
CA ALA A 103 -14.76 13.07 -12.23
C ALA A 103 -15.22 13.34 -10.78
N GLU A 104 -15.55 12.28 -10.05
CA GLU A 104 -16.05 12.35 -8.66
C GLU A 104 -14.91 12.46 -7.63
N GLY A 105 -13.66 12.18 -8.03
CA GLY A 105 -12.53 12.16 -7.11
C GLY A 105 -12.56 10.98 -6.14
N THR A 106 -13.19 9.86 -6.53
CA THR A 106 -13.32 8.65 -5.73
C THR A 106 -12.46 7.50 -6.25
N CYS A 107 -11.89 7.61 -7.44
CA CYS A 107 -11.05 6.58 -8.04
C CYS A 107 -9.83 7.20 -8.68
N CYS A 108 -8.66 6.60 -8.49
CA CYS A 108 -7.39 7.03 -9.08
C CYS A 108 -6.46 5.84 -9.35
N SER A 109 -5.42 6.08 -10.13
CA SER A 109 -4.31 5.14 -10.32
C SER A 109 -3.07 5.61 -9.56
N ILE A 110 -2.41 4.70 -8.85
CA ILE A 110 -1.08 4.87 -8.28
C ILE A 110 -0.10 4.08 -9.15
N VAL A 111 0.81 4.79 -9.81
CA VAL A 111 1.85 4.20 -10.66
C VAL A 111 3.17 4.23 -9.91
N LEU A 112 3.78 3.06 -9.71
CA LEU A 112 5.10 2.93 -9.08
C LEU A 112 6.18 3.14 -10.15
N GLU A 113 7.17 4.00 -9.86
CA GLU A 113 8.33 4.20 -10.75
C GLU A 113 9.31 3.04 -10.65
N ASP A 114 9.46 2.49 -9.44
CA ASP A 114 10.31 1.36 -9.10
C ASP A 114 9.61 0.44 -8.10
N ASN A 115 10.01 -0.83 -8.05
CA ASN A 115 9.43 -1.79 -7.12
C ASN A 115 10.48 -2.80 -6.65
N PRO A 116 11.13 -2.57 -5.49
CA PRO A 116 12.25 -3.39 -5.01
C PRO A 116 11.85 -4.82 -4.65
N LEU A 117 10.54 -5.10 -4.53
CA LEU A 117 10.04 -6.45 -4.27
C LEU A 117 10.29 -7.40 -5.45
N VAL A 118 10.50 -6.86 -6.66
CA VAL A 118 10.57 -7.66 -7.90
C VAL A 118 11.97 -7.81 -8.47
N ASP A 119 12.99 -7.20 -7.87
CA ASP A 119 14.35 -7.08 -8.43
C ASP A 119 15.02 -8.41 -8.83
N PHE A 120 14.58 -9.53 -8.24
CA PHE A 120 15.11 -10.88 -8.50
C PHE A 120 14.03 -11.90 -8.86
N VAL A 121 12.90 -11.42 -9.39
CA VAL A 121 11.70 -12.23 -9.58
C VAL A 121 11.42 -12.41 -11.07
N GLU A 122 11.27 -13.66 -11.47
CA GLU A 122 10.70 -14.04 -12.76
C GLU A 122 9.54 -15.00 -12.49
N LEU A 123 8.37 -14.73 -13.07
CA LEU A 123 7.20 -15.58 -12.91
C LEU A 123 7.21 -16.70 -13.95
N PRO A 124 7.09 -17.98 -13.55
CA PRO A 124 6.92 -19.06 -14.50
C PRO A 124 5.54 -18.99 -15.17
N ASP A 125 5.40 -19.59 -16.36
CA ASP A 125 4.14 -19.62 -17.14
C ASP A 125 2.95 -20.19 -16.35
N THR A 126 3.23 -21.09 -15.41
CA THR A 126 2.22 -21.70 -14.53
C THR A 126 1.63 -20.71 -13.52
N CYS A 127 2.29 -19.57 -13.27
CA CYS A 127 1.93 -18.58 -12.25
C CYS A 127 1.50 -17.23 -12.85
N GLN A 128 1.09 -17.19 -14.12
CA GLN A 128 0.68 -15.95 -14.80
C GLN A 128 -0.56 -15.26 -14.21
N GLY A 129 -1.33 -15.96 -13.37
CA GLY A 129 -2.43 -15.39 -12.59
C GLY A 129 -2.01 -14.75 -11.26
N LEU A 130 -0.73 -14.84 -10.90
CA LEU A 130 -0.22 -14.38 -9.61
C LEU A 130 0.02 -12.87 -9.66
N HIS A 131 -0.59 -12.16 -8.71
CA HIS A 131 -0.21 -10.79 -8.41
C HIS A 131 0.89 -10.85 -7.35
N TYR A 132 2.14 -10.95 -7.81
CA TYR A 132 3.27 -11.16 -6.91
C TYR A 132 3.36 -10.08 -5.84
N CYS A 133 2.98 -8.84 -6.14
CA CYS A 133 2.98 -7.73 -5.19
C CYS A 133 1.61 -7.48 -4.51
N ASN A 134 0.67 -8.42 -4.51
CA ASN A 134 -0.68 -8.19 -3.96
C ASN A 134 -0.69 -7.84 -2.47
N ILE A 135 0.40 -8.11 -1.75
CA ILE A 135 0.59 -7.63 -0.38
C ILE A 135 0.47 -6.10 -0.29
N LEU A 136 0.89 -5.35 -1.31
CA LEU A 136 0.80 -3.89 -1.34
C LEU A 136 -0.65 -3.41 -1.37
N SER A 137 -1.51 -4.09 -2.14
CA SER A 137 -2.95 -3.83 -2.17
C SER A 137 -3.56 -3.93 -0.77
N GLY A 138 -3.23 -5.03 -0.08
CA GLY A 138 -3.64 -5.28 1.28
C GLY A 138 -3.15 -4.19 2.24
N VAL A 139 -1.87 -3.82 2.18
CA VAL A 139 -1.29 -2.80 3.07
C VAL A 139 -2.01 -1.46 2.92
N ILE A 140 -2.22 -1.00 1.68
CA ILE A 140 -2.92 0.27 1.41
C ILE A 140 -4.36 0.19 1.95
N ARG A 141 -5.06 -0.93 1.70
CA ARG A 141 -6.43 -1.16 2.17
C ARG A 141 -6.53 -1.15 3.70
N GLY A 142 -5.65 -1.87 4.38
CA GLY A 142 -5.64 -1.95 5.85
C GLY A 142 -5.28 -0.62 6.50
N ALA A 143 -4.30 0.09 5.95
CA ALA A 143 -3.90 1.41 6.45
C ALA A 143 -5.04 2.43 6.31
N LEU A 144 -5.75 2.45 5.19
CA LEU A 144 -6.85 3.39 4.96
C LEU A 144 -8.11 3.08 5.75
N GLU A 145 -8.38 1.80 6.03
CA GLU A 145 -9.51 1.42 6.89
C GLU A 145 -9.35 2.00 8.31
N MET A 146 -8.13 2.04 8.84
CA MET A 146 -7.82 2.61 10.16
C MET A 146 -7.97 4.13 10.25
N VAL A 147 -8.00 4.83 9.11
CA VAL A 147 -8.30 6.27 9.02
C VAL A 147 -9.69 6.53 8.43
N SER A 148 -10.61 5.60 8.64
CA SER A 148 -12.03 5.73 8.30
C SER A 148 -12.33 5.77 6.79
N MET A 149 -11.44 5.26 5.94
CA MET A 149 -11.63 5.19 4.50
C MET A 149 -11.68 3.73 4.04
N LYS A 150 -12.88 3.23 3.73
CA LYS A 150 -13.00 1.91 3.12
C LYS A 150 -12.75 2.02 1.63
N ILE A 151 -11.72 1.34 1.16
CA ILE A 151 -11.29 1.36 -0.24
C ILE A 151 -11.22 -0.05 -0.84
N GLU A 152 -11.18 -0.08 -2.15
CA GLU A 152 -10.83 -1.23 -2.98
C GLU A 152 -9.52 -0.92 -3.70
N VAL A 153 -8.60 -1.88 -3.74
CA VAL A 153 -7.32 -1.76 -4.45
C VAL A 153 -7.20 -2.93 -5.43
N THR A 154 -6.95 -2.63 -6.69
CA THR A 154 -6.80 -3.64 -7.75
C THR A 154 -5.58 -3.34 -8.62
N TRP A 155 -4.87 -4.38 -9.03
CA TRP A 155 -3.75 -4.25 -9.97
C TRP A 155 -4.28 -4.11 -11.39
N LEU A 156 -3.97 -2.99 -12.04
CA LEU A 156 -4.29 -2.75 -13.45
C LEU A 156 -3.16 -3.18 -14.38
N ARG A 157 -1.91 -2.93 -13.98
CA ARG A 157 -0.70 -3.28 -14.73
C ARG A 157 0.37 -3.84 -13.82
N ASP A 158 1.07 -4.85 -14.30
CA ASP A 158 2.14 -5.53 -13.57
C ASP A 158 3.27 -5.92 -14.54
N MET A 159 4.46 -5.33 -14.36
CA MET A 159 5.61 -5.61 -15.23
C MET A 159 6.04 -7.09 -15.17
N LEU A 160 5.79 -7.80 -14.06
CA LEU A 160 6.07 -9.24 -13.98
C LEU A 160 5.16 -10.08 -14.89
N ARG A 161 4.04 -9.49 -15.34
CA ARG A 161 3.06 -10.10 -16.23
C ARG A 161 3.18 -9.56 -17.66
N GLY A 162 4.21 -8.77 -17.94
CA GLY A 162 4.54 -8.25 -19.27
C GLY A 162 3.99 -6.85 -19.58
N ASP A 163 3.44 -6.14 -18.60
CA ASP A 163 3.03 -4.75 -18.77
C ASP A 163 4.23 -3.78 -18.74
N ASP A 164 3.97 -2.51 -19.06
CA ASP A 164 4.98 -1.44 -19.16
C ASP A 164 5.28 -0.74 -17.82
N SER A 165 4.45 -0.97 -16.79
CA SER A 165 4.50 -0.28 -15.51
C SER A 165 3.76 -1.05 -14.41
N PHE A 166 3.99 -0.68 -13.16
CA PHE A 166 3.22 -1.15 -12.02
C PHE A 166 2.12 -0.14 -11.70
N GLU A 167 0.86 -0.50 -11.95
CA GLU A 167 -0.29 0.39 -11.77
C GLU A 167 -1.34 -0.24 -10.84
N LEU A 168 -1.63 0.44 -9.73
CA LEU A 168 -2.67 0.09 -8.78
C LEU A 168 -3.85 1.05 -8.93
N GLN A 169 -5.05 0.56 -9.19
CA GLN A 169 -6.26 1.36 -9.04
C GLN A 169 -6.70 1.36 -7.58
N VAL A 170 -6.98 2.54 -7.04
CA VAL A 170 -7.51 2.73 -5.69
C VAL A 170 -8.86 3.43 -5.81
N LYS A 171 -9.90 2.78 -5.28
CA LYS A 171 -11.28 3.26 -5.33
C LYS A 171 -11.86 3.40 -3.92
N LEU A 172 -12.33 4.58 -3.58
CA LEU A 172 -13.08 4.85 -2.36
C LEU A 172 -14.48 4.26 -2.45
N LEU A 173 -14.80 3.33 -1.54
CA LEU A 173 -16.12 2.71 -1.46
C LEU A 173 -17.05 3.47 -0.51
N LYS A 174 -16.53 3.84 0.66
CA LYS A 174 -17.27 4.61 1.66
C LYS A 174 -16.31 5.27 2.66
N GLN A 175 -16.70 6.43 3.17
CA GLN A 175 -16.16 6.93 4.42
C GLN A 175 -16.92 6.30 5.58
N ILE A 176 -16.18 5.77 6.55
CA ILE A 176 -16.73 5.18 7.77
C ILE A 176 -16.90 6.32 8.78
N PRO A 177 -18.12 6.67 9.19
CA PRO A 177 -18.31 7.66 10.25
C PRO A 177 -17.60 7.18 11.53
N GLU A 178 -16.89 8.08 12.22
CA GLU A 178 -16.40 7.79 13.56
C GLU A 178 -17.61 7.66 14.50
N GLU A 179 -17.98 6.42 14.86
CA GLU A 179 -18.91 6.21 15.96
C GLU A 179 -18.17 6.47 17.27
N TYR A 180 -18.43 7.62 17.88
CA TYR A 180 -17.98 7.88 19.25
C TYR A 180 -18.82 7.02 20.22
N PRO A 181 -18.20 6.15 21.04
CA PRO A 181 -18.93 5.26 21.95
C PRO A 181 -19.57 5.99 23.14
N TYR A 182 -19.24 7.27 23.34
CA TYR A 182 -19.87 8.10 24.36
C TYR A 182 -21.03 8.85 23.73
N LYS A 183 -22.25 8.35 23.98
CA LYS A 183 -23.38 9.27 24.09
C LYS A 183 -23.09 10.10 25.34
N ASP A 184 -23.10 11.42 25.21
CA ASP A 184 -23.19 12.28 26.39
C ASP A 184 -24.44 11.83 27.16
N ASP A 185 -24.23 11.15 28.28
CA ASP A 185 -25.30 10.86 29.24
C ASP A 185 -25.70 12.21 29.85
N GLU A 186 -26.77 12.80 29.31
CA GLU A 186 -27.49 13.95 29.91
C GLU A 186 -28.08 13.62 31.29
#